data_AF-A0A0C9VW83-F1
#
_entry.id   AF-A0A0C9VW83-F1
#
_cell.length_a   1.000
_cell.length_b   1.000
_cell.length_c   1.000
_cell.angle_alpha   90.00
_cell.angle_beta   90.00
_cell.angle_gamma   90.00
#
_symmetry.space_group_name_H-M   'P 1'
#
loop_
_entity.id
_entity.type
_entity.pdbx_description
1 polymer ?
#
loop_
_entity_poly.entity_id
_entity_poly.type
_entity_poly.pdbx_seq_one_letter_code
_entity_poly.pdbx_strand_id
1 'polypeptide(L)' 'YPQLSLMAMDYLVIQGSATPVECVWSSAADTNSKKRNYLTPDHLVALQHLKPVYRRQRSHKMSPL' A
#
# COMPACT_ATOMS: atom_id res chain seq x y z
N TYR A 1 -21.63 14.56 19.30
CA TYR A 1 -20.89 13.55 20.08
C TYR A 1 -19.40 13.62 19.77
N PRO A 2 -18.63 14.47 20.47
CA PRO A 2 -17.22 14.70 20.16
C PRO A 2 -16.34 13.44 20.31
N GLN A 3 -16.59 12.64 21.35
CA GLN A 3 -15.82 11.42 21.62
C GLN A 3 -16.07 10.30 20.59
N LEU A 4 -17.32 10.13 20.16
CA LEU A 4 -17.66 9.18 19.08
C LEU A 4 -17.04 9.60 17.74
N SER A 5 -16.99 10.91 17.47
CA SER A 5 -16.36 11.43 16.25
C SER A 5 -14.86 11.17 16.22
N LEU A 6 -14.17 11.27 17.35
CA LEU A 6 -12.73 10.97 17.44
C LEU A 6 -12.47 9.48 17.22
N MET A 7 -13.20 8.61 17.93
CA MET A 7 -13.09 7.16 17.74
C MET A 7 -13.37 6.77 16.28
N ALA A 8 -14.41 7.33 15.66
CA ALA A 8 -14.73 7.05 14.27
C ALA A 8 -13.57 7.41 13.33
N MET A 9 -12.92 8.55 13.53
CA MET A 9 -11.76 8.96 12.72
C MET A 9 -10.59 7.98 12.88
N ASP A 10 -10.30 7.54 14.11
CA ASP A 10 -9.22 6.55 14.34
C ASP A 10 -9.52 5.23 13.62
N TYR A 11 -10.74 4.70 13.75
CA TYR A 11 -11.14 3.46 13.08
C TYR A 11 -11.17 3.60 11.55
N LEU A 12 -11.69 4.72 11.03
CA LEU A 12 -11.76 4.99 9.58
C LEU A 12 -10.37 5.10 8.96
N VAL A 13 -9.40 5.72 9.65
CA VAL A 13 -8.02 5.79 9.19
C VAL A 13 -7.38 4.40 9.18
N ILE A 14 -7.61 3.59 10.22
CA ILE A 14 -7.13 2.21 10.28
C ILE A 14 -7.74 1.38 9.13
N GLN A 15 -9.05 1.42 8.92
CA GLN A 15 -9.74 0.67 7.84
C GLN A 15 -9.35 1.17 6.44
N GLY A 16 -9.26 2.48 6.27
CA GLY A 16 -8.85 3.12 5.02
C GLY A 16 -7.39 2.84 4.67
N SER A 17 -6.54 2.52 5.65
CA SER A 17 -5.16 2.08 5.43
C SER A 17 -5.02 0.56 5.27
N ALA A 18 -5.88 -0.23 5.91
CA ALA A 18 -5.86 -1.69 5.81
C ALA A 18 -6.21 -2.20 4.41
N THR A 19 -7.29 -1.68 3.82
CA THR A 19 -7.77 -2.08 2.49
C THR A 19 -6.76 -1.90 1.34
N PRO A 20 -6.02 -0.78 1.21
CA PRO A 20 -4.95 -0.68 0.22
C PRO A 20 -3.74 -1.55 0.55
N VAL A 21 -3.44 -1.78 1.84
CA VAL A 21 -2.35 -2.69 2.26
C VAL A 21 -2.65 -4.12 1.85
N GLU A 22 -3.87 -4.62 2.08
CA GLU A 22 -4.34 -5.95 1.67
C GLU A 22 -4.29 -6.14 0.15
N CYS A 23 -4.68 -5.11 -0.62
CA CYS A 23 -4.61 -5.12 -2.08
C CYS A 23 -3.15 -5.22 -2.56
N VAL A 24 -2.24 -4.46 -1.95
CA VAL A 24 -0.82 -4.53 -2.29
C VAL A 24 -0.21 -5.87 -1.85
N TRP A 25 -0.63 -6.43 -0.71
CA TRP A 25 -0.17 -7.73 -0.23
C TRP A 25 -0.67 -8.89 -1.09
N SER A 26 -1.91 -8.84 -1.57
CA SER A 26 -2.44 -9.81 -2.54
C SER A 26 -1.67 -9.75 -3.86
N SER A 27 -1.37 -8.54 -4.35
CA SER A 27 -0.54 -8.35 -5.55
C SER A 27 0.91 -8.80 -5.34
N ALA A 28 1.46 -8.62 -4.15
CA ALA A 28 2.81 -9.10 -3.81
C ALA A 28 2.86 -10.62 -3.64
N ALA A 29 1.78 -11.24 -3.14
CA ALA A 29 1.66 -12.68 -2.97
C ALA A 29 1.77 -13.44 -4.30
N ASP A 30 1.24 -12.90 -5.39
CA ASP A 30 1.44 -13.47 -6.72
C ASP A 30 2.92 -13.54 -7.14
N THR A 31 3.72 -12.54 -6.71
CA THR A 31 5.17 -12.46 -6.97
C THR A 31 6.00 -13.29 -5.98
N ASN A 32 5.45 -13.54 -4.78
CA ASN A 32 6.06 -14.38 -3.74
C ASN A 32 5.72 -15.87 -3.90
N SER A 33 4.64 -16.22 -4.60
CA SER A 33 4.28 -17.62 -4.86
C SER A 33 5.33 -18.30 -5.74
N LYS A 34 5.44 -19.64 -5.67
CA LYS A 34 6.33 -20.49 -6.52
C LYS A 34 5.98 -20.45 -8.04
N LYS A 35 5.39 -19.37 -8.53
CA LYS A 35 5.28 -19.07 -9.96
C LYS A 35 6.64 -18.57 -10.47
N ARG A 36 6.77 -18.51 -11.80
CA ARG A 36 7.99 -18.17 -12.56
C ARG A 36 8.64 -16.80 -12.26
N ASN A 37 8.11 -16.03 -11.30
CA ASN A 37 8.53 -14.69 -10.91
C ASN A 37 8.90 -14.59 -9.41
N TYR A 38 9.32 -15.71 -8.80
CA TYR A 38 9.68 -15.75 -7.38
C TYR A 38 10.81 -14.77 -7.06
N LEU A 39 10.48 -13.74 -6.28
CA LEU A 39 11.45 -12.84 -5.68
C LEU A 39 11.70 -13.28 -4.25
N THR A 40 12.97 -13.23 -3.83
CA THR A 40 13.31 -13.48 -2.42
C THR A 40 12.60 -12.45 -1.52
N PRO A 41 12.27 -12.82 -0.27
CA PRO A 41 11.60 -11.93 0.67
C PRO A 41 12.29 -10.57 0.82
N ASP A 42 13.62 -10.53 0.82
CA ASP A 42 14.41 -9.29 0.92
C ASP A 42 14.18 -8.36 -0.27
N HIS A 43 14.11 -8.89 -1.49
CA HIS A 43 13.83 -8.10 -2.68
C HIS A 43 12.39 -7.59 -2.69
N LEU A 44 11.44 -8.37 -2.17
CA LEU A 44 10.04 -7.94 -2.04
C LEU A 44 9.90 -6.76 -1.06
N VAL A 45 10.59 -6.80 0.08
CA VAL A 45 10.59 -5.70 1.07
C VAL A 45 11.17 -4.43 0.44
N ALA A 46 12.31 -4.53 -0.24
CA ALA A 46 12.91 -3.40 -0.93
C ALA A 46 11.98 -2.81 -2.00
N LEU A 47 11.33 -3.65 -2.81
CA LEU A 47 10.37 -3.23 -3.83
C LEU A 47 9.13 -2.58 -3.22
N GLN A 48 8.63 -3.10 -2.11
CA GLN A 48 7.46 -2.57 -1.41
C GLN A 48 7.71 -1.16 -0.87
N HIS A 49 8.94 -0.84 -0.47
CA HIS A 49 9.35 0.51 -0.09
C HIS A 49 9.52 1.45 -1.30
N LEU A 50 10.04 0.94 -2.42
CA LEU A 50 10.30 1.74 -3.62
C LEU A 50 9.03 2.08 -4.40
N LYS A 51 8.11 1.13 -4.55
CA LYS A 51 6.85 1.27 -5.32
C LYS A 51 6.01 2.51 -4.94
N PRO A 52 5.74 2.83 -3.66
CA PRO A 52 4.97 4.02 -3.30
C PRO A 52 5.69 5.34 -3.62
N VAL A 53 7.02 5.36 -3.61
CA VAL A 53 7.81 6.55 -3.99
C VAL A 53 7.59 6.88 -5.46
N TYR A 54 7.73 5.88 -6.34
CA TYR A 54 7.48 6.05 -7.77
C TYR A 54 6.02 6.38 -8.10
N ARG A 55 5.05 5.81 -7.37
CA ARG A 55 3.62 6.14 -7.54
C ARG A 55 3.33 7.61 -7.20
N ARG A 56 3.90 8.11 -6.09
CA ARG A 56 3.78 9.54 -5.71
C ARG A 56 4.40 10.45 -6.76
N GLN A 57 5.60 10.13 -7.24
CA GLN A 57 6.27 10.90 -8.29
C GLN A 57 5.46 10.91 -9.61
N ARG A 58 4.87 9.77 -10.00
CA ARG A 58 4.00 9.70 -11.18
C ARG A 58 2.75 10.57 -11.03
N SER A 59 2.08 10.53 -9.89
CA SER A 59 0.91 11.39 -9.63
C SER A 59 1.27 12.88 -9.63
N HIS A 60 2.42 13.26 -9.06
CA HIS A 60 2.92 14.63 -9.08
C HIS A 60 3.30 15.10 -10.51
N LYS A 61 3.82 14.21 -11.36
CA LYS A 61 4.14 14.52 -12.74
C LYS A 61 2.90 14.67 -13.64
N MET A 62 1.77 14.09 -13.26
CA MET A 62 0.50 14.09 -14.01
C MET A 62 -0.50 15.14 -13.51
N SER A 63 -0.15 15.97 -12.53
CA SER A 63 -0.96 17.12 -12.11
C SER A 63 -0.51 18.35 -12.92
N PRO A 64 -1.28 18.84 -13.92
CA PRO A 64 -1.04 20.16 -14.46
C PRO A 64 -1.47 21.17 -13.38
N LEU A 65 -0.59 22.12 -13.06
CA LEU A 65 -0.97 23.32 -12.32
C LEU A 65 -2.10 24.06 -13.06
#